data_AF-A0A1B4LH69-F1
#
_entry.id   AF-A0A1B4LH69-F1
#
_cell.length_a   1.000
_cell.length_b   1.000
_cell.length_c   1.000
_cell.angle_alpha   90.00
_cell.angle_beta   90.00
_cell.angle_gamma   90.00
#
_symmetry.space_group_name_H-M   'P 1'
#
loop_
_entity.id
_entity.type
_entity.pdbx_description
1 polymer ?
#
loop_
_entity_poly.entity_id
_entity_poly.type
_entity_poly.pdbx_seq_one_letter_code
_entity_poly.pdbx_strand_id
1 'polypeptide(L)'
;MSESQSVDTLGALAHLIRAARLQQGFTRDELANATGLSPKFISQVEAGKPTAQIGKVMLLLGELGVRLYAESSVEISEATALKAAQRRRSSHGG
;
A
#
# COMPACT_ATOMS: atom_id res chain seq x y z
N MET A 1 -9.79 -18.97 -3.49
CA MET A 1 -8.47 -18.96 -4.15
C MET A 1 -8.02 -17.52 -4.19
N SER A 2 -6.84 -17.20 -3.66
CA SER A 2 -6.26 -15.85 -3.82
C SER A 2 -5.55 -15.81 -5.17
N GLU A 3 -6.07 -15.02 -6.10
CA GLU A 3 -5.45 -14.82 -7.40
C GLU A 3 -4.54 -13.59 -7.33
N SER A 4 -3.28 -13.77 -7.72
CA SER A 4 -2.34 -12.66 -7.85
C SER A 4 -2.57 -11.98 -9.19
N GLN A 5 -2.78 -10.66 -9.19
CA GLN A 5 -2.92 -9.85 -10.40
C GLN A 5 -1.77 -8.84 -10.50
N SER A 6 -1.23 -8.65 -11.70
CA SER A 6 -0.26 -7.58 -11.94
C SER A 6 -0.96 -6.22 -11.86
N VAL A 7 -0.30 -5.25 -11.22
CA VAL A 7 -0.81 -3.89 -11.06
C VAL A 7 0.26 -2.92 -11.57
N ASP A 8 0.20 -2.61 -12.85
CA ASP A 8 1.25 -1.84 -13.54
C ASP A 8 1.00 -0.33 -13.54
N THR A 9 -0.18 0.10 -13.08
CA THR A 9 -0.57 1.51 -13.04
C THR A 9 -1.23 1.89 -11.73
N LEU A 10 -1.13 3.17 -11.38
CA LEU A 10 -1.80 3.71 -10.20
C LEU A 10 -3.33 3.59 -10.28
N GLY A 11 -3.91 3.71 -11.49
CA GLY A 11 -5.34 3.52 -11.71
C GLY A 11 -5.78 2.08 -11.43
N ALA A 12 -5.00 1.09 -11.87
CA ALA A 12 -5.26 -0.32 -11.57
C ALA A 12 -5.20 -0.58 -10.06
N LEU A 13 -4.23 0.00 -9.35
CA LEU A 13 -4.15 -0.10 -7.89
C LEU A 13 -5.38 0.54 -7.21
N ALA A 14 -5.78 1.73 -7.66
CA ALA A 14 -6.93 2.44 -7.13
C ALA A 14 -8.24 1.66 -7.33
N HIS A 15 -8.42 1.05 -8.50
CA HIS A 15 -9.56 0.19 -8.79
C HIS A 15 -9.57 -1.07 -7.91
N LEU A 16 -8.40 -1.70 -7.70
CA LEU A 16 -8.26 -2.86 -6.83
C LEU A 16 -8.66 -2.51 -5.38
N ILE A 17 -8.14 -1.40 -4.84
CA ILE A 17 -8.48 -0.90 -3.49
C ILE A 17 -9.99 -0.68 -3.37
N ARG A 18 -10.58 0.01 -4.36
CA ARG A 18 -12.02 0.28 -4.40
C ARG A 18 -12.85 -1.00 -4.46
N ALA A 19 -12.45 -1.95 -5.30
CA ALA A 19 -13.13 -3.24 -5.44
C ALA A 19 -13.06 -4.03 -4.14
N ALA A 20 -11.90 -4.10 -3.47
CA ALA A 20 -11.74 -4.75 -2.18
C ALA A 20 -12.65 -4.13 -1.11
N ARG A 21 -12.73 -2.80 -1.04
CA ARG A 21 -13.64 -2.10 -0.11
C ARG A 21 -15.10 -2.45 -0.40
N LEU A 22 -15.53 -2.36 -1.66
CA LEU A 22 -16.92 -2.66 -2.05
C LEU A 22 -17.30 -4.12 -1.80
N GLN A 23 -16.40 -5.05 -2.07
CA GLN A 23 -16.62 -6.49 -1.83
C GLN A 23 -16.85 -6.81 -0.35
N GLN A 24 -16.24 -6.03 0.55
CA GLN A 24 -16.40 -6.15 2.00
C GLN A 24 -17.59 -5.35 2.55
N GLY A 25 -18.29 -4.58 1.69
CA GLY A 25 -19.44 -3.78 2.09
C GLY A 25 -19.10 -2.51 2.88
N PHE A 26 -17.82 -2.16 3.02
CA PHE A 26 -17.42 -0.98 3.77
C PHE A 26 -17.72 0.32 3.01
N THR A 27 -18.26 1.29 3.71
CA THR A 27 -18.25 2.71 3.32
C THR A 27 -16.85 3.29 3.51
N ARG A 28 -16.61 4.48 2.95
CA ARG A 28 -15.34 5.18 3.17
C ARG A 28 -15.19 5.65 4.62
N ASP A 29 -16.31 5.95 5.28
CA ASP A 29 -16.30 6.42 6.66
C ASP A 29 -16.00 5.27 7.64
N GLU A 30 -16.54 4.08 7.41
CA GLU A 30 -16.17 2.89 8.19
C GLU A 30 -14.69 2.55 8.06
N LEU A 31 -14.16 2.59 6.84
CA LEU A 31 -12.74 2.33 6.60
C LEU A 31 -11.83 3.45 7.17
N ALA A 32 -12.31 4.69 7.16
CA ALA A 32 -11.66 5.80 7.85
C ALA A 32 -11.59 5.58 9.36
N ASN A 33 -12.69 5.11 9.97
CA ASN A 33 -12.74 4.80 11.39
C ASN A 33 -11.80 3.65 11.78
N ALA A 34 -11.70 2.62 10.94
CA ALA A 34 -10.82 1.48 11.18
C ALA A 34 -9.32 1.84 11.05
N THR A 35 -8.97 2.68 10.08
CA THR A 35 -7.57 3.03 9.77
C THR A 35 -7.07 4.31 10.42
N GLY A 36 -7.96 5.14 10.97
CA GLY A 36 -7.65 6.50 11.41
C GLY A 36 -7.33 7.48 10.26
N LEU A 37 -7.56 7.07 9.00
CA LEU A 37 -7.39 7.93 7.82
C LEU A 37 -8.64 8.78 7.59
N SER A 38 -8.54 9.88 6.84
CA SER A 38 -9.73 10.66 6.50
C SER A 38 -10.51 10.02 5.34
N PRO A 39 -11.85 10.12 5.31
CA PRO A 39 -12.65 9.69 4.16
C PRO A 39 -12.20 10.35 2.85
N LYS A 40 -11.75 11.62 2.93
CA LYS A 40 -11.15 12.36 1.82
C LYS A 40 -9.86 11.71 1.30
N PHE A 41 -9.01 11.23 2.19
CA PHE A 41 -7.79 10.50 1.80
C PHE A 41 -8.16 9.21 1.06
N ILE A 42 -9.07 8.40 1.61
CA ILE A 42 -9.53 7.17 0.98
C ILE A 42 -10.13 7.44 -0.40
N SER A 43 -10.98 8.46 -0.52
CA SER A 43 -11.55 8.87 -1.81
C SER A 43 -10.48 9.31 -2.82
N GLN A 44 -9.40 9.98 -2.38
CA GLN A 44 -8.30 10.38 -3.26
C GLN A 44 -7.47 9.17 -3.72
N VAL A 45 -7.26 8.19 -2.85
CA VAL A 45 -6.56 6.94 -3.20
C VAL A 45 -7.37 6.15 -4.22
N GLU A 46 -8.67 5.97 -3.99
CA GLU A 46 -9.56 5.28 -4.94
C GLU A 46 -9.73 6.01 -6.29
N ALA A 47 -9.43 7.31 -6.33
CA ALA A 47 -9.40 8.10 -7.56
C ALA A 47 -8.03 8.07 -8.25
N GLY A 48 -7.04 7.35 -7.70
CA GLY A 48 -5.70 7.25 -8.27
C GLY A 48 -4.86 8.51 -8.12
N LYS A 49 -4.99 9.24 -6.99
CA LYS A 49 -4.19 10.45 -6.74
C LYS A 49 -2.69 10.11 -6.72
N PRO A 50 -1.87 10.67 -7.64
CA PRO A 50 -0.43 10.35 -7.74
C PRO A 50 0.39 10.80 -6.54
N THR A 51 -0.12 11.75 -5.77
CA THR A 51 0.54 12.30 -4.57
C THR A 51 -0.02 11.73 -3.27
N ALA A 52 -0.75 10.61 -3.32
CA ALA A 52 -1.16 9.90 -2.11
C ALA A 52 0.06 9.40 -1.34
N GLN A 53 0.08 9.61 -0.02
CA GLN A 53 1.21 9.22 0.82
C GLN A 53 1.31 7.68 0.90
N ILE A 54 2.38 7.11 0.37
CA ILE A 54 2.55 5.65 0.24
C ILE A 54 2.39 4.91 1.57
N GLY A 55 2.91 5.45 2.68
CA GLY A 55 2.75 4.83 4.00
C GLY A 55 1.29 4.66 4.43
N LYS A 56 0.44 5.63 4.11
CA LYS A 56 -1.02 5.56 4.38
C LYS A 56 -1.74 4.64 3.42
N VAL A 57 -1.27 4.53 2.17
CA VAL A 57 -1.76 3.54 1.22
C VAL A 57 -1.46 2.13 1.72
N MET A 58 -0.24 1.87 2.21
CA MET A 58 0.13 0.57 2.79
C MET A 58 -0.73 0.20 4.00
N LEU A 59 -1.05 1.17 4.86
CA LEU A 59 -1.99 0.96 5.98
C LEU A 59 -3.39 0.56 5.47
N LEU A 60 -3.91 1.28 4.47
CA LEU A 60 -5.21 1.00 3.86
C LEU A 60 -5.27 -0.40 3.21
N LEU A 61 -4.20 -0.79 2.51
CA LEU A 61 -4.09 -2.13 1.92
C LEU A 61 -4.12 -3.22 2.99
N GLY A 62 -3.39 -3.01 4.10
CA GLY A 62 -3.38 -3.92 5.25
C GLY A 62 -4.77 -4.12 5.85
N GLU A 63 -5.52 -3.03 6.06
CA GLU A 63 -6.89 -3.09 6.57
C GLU A 63 -7.84 -3.85 5.64
N LEU A 64 -7.70 -3.63 4.33
CA LEU A 64 -8.51 -4.32 3.32
C LEU A 64 -8.07 -5.76 3.05
N GLY A 65 -7.04 -6.27 3.73
CA GLY A 65 -6.48 -7.60 3.50
C GLY A 65 -5.77 -7.76 2.15
N VAL A 66 -5.41 -6.65 1.49
CA VAL A 66 -4.68 -6.65 0.22
C VAL A 66 -3.19 -6.77 0.48
N ARG A 67 -2.56 -7.81 -0.08
CA ARG A 67 -1.11 -8.03 0.02
C ARG A 67 -0.43 -7.55 -1.25
N LEU A 68 0.66 -6.81 -1.08
CA LEU A 68 1.51 -6.36 -2.17
C LEU A 68 2.76 -7.23 -2.25
N TYR A 69 3.00 -7.79 -3.42
CA TYR A 69 4.23 -8.51 -3.75
C TYR A 69 5.06 -7.66 -4.71
N ALA A 70 6.38 -7.71 -4.56
CA ALA A 70 7.31 -6.98 -5.42
C ALA A 70 8.25 -7.99 -6.06
N GLU A 71 8.40 -7.88 -7.38
CA GLU A 71 9.35 -8.62 -8.17
C GLU A 71 10.39 -7.65 -8.73
N SER A 72 11.65 -8.08 -8.77
CA SER A 72 12.75 -7.29 -9.31
C SER A 72 13.23 -7.92 -10.60
N SER A 73 13.38 -7.11 -11.65
CA SER A 73 14.03 -7.52 -12.90
C SER A 73 15.54 -7.70 -12.77
N VAL A 74 16.11 -7.25 -11.64
CA VAL A 74 17.54 -7.37 -11.33
C VAL A 74 17.72 -8.33 -10.17
N GLU A 75 18.72 -9.20 -10.27
CA GLU A 75 19.13 -10.06 -9.16
C GLU A 75 19.67 -9.22 -8.00
N ILE A 76 19.05 -9.35 -6.83
CA ILE A 76 19.49 -8.68 -5.61
C ILE A 76 20.23 -9.72 -4.77
N SER A 77 21.56 -9.64 -4.73
CA SER A 77 22.36 -10.53 -3.90
C SER A 77 22.02 -10.34 -2.41
N GLU A 78 22.11 -11.43 -1.63
CA GLU A 78 21.84 -11.40 -0.19
C GLU A 78 22.66 -10.31 0.52
N ALA A 79 23.95 -10.19 0.16
CA ALA A 79 24.83 -9.15 0.69
C ALA A 79 24.32 -7.72 0.41
N THR A 80 23.68 -7.49 -0.74
CA THR A 80 23.10 -6.19 -1.11
C THR A 80 21.82 -5.92 -0.32
N ALA A 81 20.94 -6.91 -0.20
CA ALA A 81 19.73 -6.82 0.60
C ALA A 81 20.03 -6.54 2.08
N LEU A 82 21.01 -7.25 2.67
CA LEU A 82 21.46 -7.04 4.04
C LEU A 82 22.00 -5.62 4.27
N LYS A 83 22.87 -5.12 3.36
CA LYS A 83 23.38 -3.74 3.43
C LYS A 83 22.26 -2.70 3.35
N ALA A 84 21.24 -2.91 2.51
CA ALA A 84 20.10 -2.01 2.39
C ALA A 84 19.26 -1.96 3.68
N ALA A 85 19.05 -3.12 4.33
CA ALA A 85 18.29 -3.21 5.59
C ALA A 85 19.03 -2.58 6.80
N GLN A 86 20.36 -2.68 6.84
CA GLN A 86 21.18 -2.25 7.99
C GLN A 86 21.36 -0.72 8.11
N ARG A 87 21.11 0.07 7.05
CA ARG A 87 21.39 1.51 6.99
C ARG A 87 20.57 2.43 7.91
N ARG A 88 19.88 1.91 8.95
CA ARG A 88 19.06 2.70 9.89
C ARG A 88 19.36 2.55 11.39
N ARG A 89 20.55 2.07 11.77
CA ARG A 89 21.03 2.20 13.17
C ARG A 89 22.42 2.84 13.27
N SER A 90 22.64 3.95 12.56
CA SER A 90 23.57 4.97 13.04
C SER A 90 22.74 6.02 13.76
N SER A 91 22.74 5.93 15.09
CA SER A 91 22.33 7.02 15.96
C SER A 91 23.18 8.25 15.63
N HIS A 92 22.57 9.24 15.01
CA HIS A 92 23.01 10.62 15.06
C HIS A 92 21.74 11.34 15.54
N GLY A 93 21.59 11.70 16.82
CA GLY A 93 22.52 12.42 17.66
C GLY A 93 22.02 13.87 17.67
N GLY A 94 21.31 14.25 18.73
CA GLY A 94 20.68 15.57 18.94
C GLY A 94 19.35 15.47 19.66
#